data_AF-A0AAJ7WU55-F1
#
_entry.id   AF-A0AAJ7WU55-F1
#
_cell.length_a   1.000
_cell.length_b   1.000
_cell.length_c   1.000
_cell.angle_alpha   90.00
_cell.angle_beta   90.00
_cell.angle_gamma   90.00
#
_symmetry.space_group_name_H-M   'P 1'
#
loop_
_entity.id
_entity.type
_entity.pdbx_description
1 polymer ?
#
loop_
_entity_poly.entity_id
_entity_poly.type
_entity_poly.pdbx_seq_one_letter_code
_entity_poly.pdbx_strand_id
1 'polypeptide(L)'
;MRGTGGMGSVAATDDEVIRKRLLIDGDGGGDDRRINSLLKSFIKWCSNDSLSQDESYSQYQRMVGALAQCEFSMGKTVLVHNMNLREMNNYGKIYKHIEDSIAAGHERITQCKQEILQAKRIRKNRQEYDALAKVIEQHPDRSKTLKQLEELDKDLQNLLQAKESVENKLELRRKQFHVLLSTIHELQEMLENDEKVAEAEDDTLMEVNSN
;
A
#
# COMPACT_ATOMS: atom_id res chain seq x y z
N MET A 1 22.59 23.28 -13.34
CA MET A 1 22.49 24.75 -13.25
C MET A 1 21.45 25.24 -14.24
N ARG A 2 20.24 25.57 -13.77
CA ARG A 2 19.22 26.30 -14.56
C ARG A 2 18.73 27.44 -13.68
N GLY A 3 18.77 28.64 -14.25
CA GLY A 3 18.78 29.91 -13.53
C GLY A 3 17.48 30.23 -12.82
N THR A 4 17.61 30.60 -11.55
CA THR A 4 16.65 31.39 -10.77
C THR A 4 17.10 32.84 -10.86
N GLY A 5 16.67 33.55 -11.90
CA GLY A 5 17.02 34.95 -12.12
C GLY A 5 15.77 35.75 -12.47
N GLY A 6 15.40 36.68 -11.58
CA GLY A 6 14.66 37.88 -12.00
C GLY A 6 13.14 37.88 -11.87
N MET A 7 12.57 37.54 -10.70
CA MET A 7 11.19 37.95 -10.36
C MET A 7 11.11 38.84 -9.11
N GLY A 8 12.23 39.13 -8.45
CA GLY A 8 12.27 39.93 -7.21
C GLY A 8 12.42 41.45 -7.40
N SER A 9 12.71 41.94 -8.61
CA SER A 9 13.08 43.35 -8.83
C SER A 9 11.92 44.26 -9.25
N VAL A 10 10.89 43.72 -9.91
CA VAL A 10 9.79 44.53 -10.48
C VAL A 10 8.67 44.76 -9.46
N ALA A 11 8.40 43.79 -8.58
CA ALA A 11 7.41 43.94 -7.51
C ALA A 11 7.80 45.04 -6.50
N ALA A 12 9.11 45.19 -6.21
CA ALA A 12 9.59 46.19 -5.27
C ALA A 12 9.39 47.63 -5.77
N THR A 13 9.49 47.88 -7.09
CA THR A 13 9.26 49.21 -7.67
C THR A 13 7.78 49.56 -7.75
N ASP A 14 6.92 48.60 -8.08
CA ASP A 14 5.47 48.82 -8.14
C ASP A 14 4.89 49.06 -6.74
N ASP A 15 5.30 48.27 -5.74
CA ASP A 15 4.91 48.50 -4.34
C ASP A 15 5.36 49.86 -3.83
N GLU A 16 6.54 50.34 -4.25
CA GLU A 16 7.05 51.65 -3.86
C GLU A 16 6.26 52.80 -4.54
N VAL A 17 5.88 52.63 -5.81
CA VAL A 17 5.03 53.57 -6.55
C VAL A 17 3.62 53.61 -5.95
N ILE A 18 3.03 52.45 -5.63
CA ILE A 18 1.72 52.34 -4.97
C ILE A 18 1.76 53.00 -3.60
N ARG A 19 2.82 52.75 -2.81
CA ARG A 19 3.00 53.38 -1.49
C ARG A 19 3.14 54.90 -1.58
N LYS A 20 3.95 55.41 -2.52
CA LYS A 20 4.09 56.85 -2.77
C LYS A 20 2.78 57.47 -3.25
N ARG A 21 2.02 56.78 -4.11
CA ARG A 21 0.71 57.24 -4.57
C ARG A 21 -0.30 57.29 -3.43
N LEU A 22 -0.37 56.27 -2.58
CA LEU A 22 -1.22 56.26 -1.38
C LEU A 22 -0.85 57.35 -0.36
N LEU A 23 0.42 57.72 -0.26
CA LEU A 23 0.89 58.82 0.59
C LEU A 23 0.52 60.20 0.05
N ILE A 24 0.45 60.36 -1.27
CA ILE A 24 0.16 61.64 -1.94
C ILE A 24 -1.35 61.82 -2.19
N ASP A 25 -2.05 60.76 -2.60
CA ASP A 25 -3.48 60.74 -2.93
C ASP A 25 -4.37 60.21 -1.78
N GLY A 26 -3.77 59.64 -0.72
CA GLY A 26 -4.50 59.37 0.50
C GLY A 26 -5.09 60.68 1.00
N ASP A 27 -6.37 60.65 1.39
CA ASP A 27 -7.25 61.77 1.80
C ASP A 27 -6.58 62.87 2.66
N GLY A 28 -5.44 62.58 3.30
CA GLY A 28 -4.68 63.48 4.18
C GLY A 28 -4.04 64.72 3.53
N GLY A 29 -3.80 64.75 2.22
CA GLY A 29 -3.25 65.96 1.55
C GLY A 29 -4.29 67.07 1.30
N GLY A 30 -5.57 66.70 1.21
CA GLY A 30 -6.68 67.63 0.95
C GLY A 30 -7.20 68.30 2.22
N ASP A 31 -7.16 67.59 3.34
CA ASP A 31 -7.71 68.06 4.62
C ASP A 31 -6.90 69.18 5.24
N ASP A 32 -5.57 69.08 5.23
CA ASP A 32 -4.69 70.16 5.70
C ASP A 32 -4.91 71.46 4.90
N ARG A 33 -5.10 71.35 3.57
CA ARG A 33 -5.42 72.50 2.71
C ARG A 33 -6.80 73.08 3.02
N ARG A 34 -7.81 72.24 3.27
CA ARG A 34 -9.17 72.66 3.64
C ARG A 34 -9.18 73.41 4.97
N ILE A 35 -8.51 72.87 5.98
CA ILE A 35 -8.38 73.48 7.32
C ILE A 35 -7.61 74.81 7.24
N ASN A 36 -6.49 74.85 6.52
CA ASN A 36 -5.74 76.09 6.30
C ASN A 36 -6.57 77.16 5.57
N SER A 37 -7.40 76.77 4.60
CA SER A 37 -8.31 77.68 3.89
C SER A 37 -9.42 78.22 4.80
N LEU A 38 -10.00 77.37 5.66
CA LEU A 38 -10.97 77.76 6.67
C LEU A 38 -10.37 78.75 7.67
N LEU A 39 -9.16 78.48 8.17
CA LEU A 39 -8.45 79.37 9.09
C LEU A 39 -8.18 80.75 8.49
N LYS A 40 -7.69 80.81 7.23
CA LYS A 40 -7.49 82.08 6.52
C LYS A 40 -8.80 82.84 6.30
N SER A 41 -9.88 82.13 5.98
CA SER A 41 -11.20 82.71 5.80
C SER A 41 -11.74 83.30 7.11
N PHE A 42 -11.51 82.62 8.23
CA PHE A 42 -11.88 83.08 9.57
C PHE A 42 -11.11 84.34 9.97
N ILE A 43 -9.77 84.34 9.83
CA ILE A 43 -8.93 85.51 10.14
C ILE A 43 -9.36 86.72 9.30
N LYS A 44 -9.61 86.51 8.00
CA LYS A 44 -10.08 87.57 7.09
C LYS A 44 -11.44 88.11 7.52
N TRP A 45 -12.37 87.23 7.91
CA TRP A 45 -13.71 87.63 8.37
C TRP A 45 -13.63 88.46 9.66
N CYS A 46 -12.77 88.08 10.61
CA CYS A 46 -12.56 88.84 11.85
C CYS A 46 -11.85 90.18 11.68
N SER A 47 -11.08 90.37 10.61
CA SER A 47 -10.26 91.57 10.39
C SER A 47 -10.94 92.63 9.49
N ASN A 48 -12.16 92.36 9.03
CA ASN A 48 -12.84 93.18 8.02
C ASN A 48 -14.03 93.93 8.64
N ASP A 49 -13.73 95.07 9.27
CA ASP A 49 -14.74 95.93 9.93
C ASP A 49 -15.65 96.69 8.94
N SER A 50 -15.36 96.61 7.63
CA SER A 50 -16.07 97.35 6.58
C SER A 50 -17.07 96.49 5.78
N LEU A 51 -17.32 95.24 6.17
CA LEU A 51 -18.27 94.36 5.46
C LEU A 51 -19.73 94.75 5.76
N SER A 52 -20.58 94.67 4.73
CA SER A 52 -22.03 94.73 4.95
C SER A 52 -22.50 93.54 5.78
N GLN A 53 -23.59 93.70 6.54
CA GLN A 53 -24.16 92.65 7.38
C GLN A 53 -24.49 91.37 6.58
N ASP A 54 -25.00 91.52 5.36
CA ASP A 54 -25.31 90.39 4.46
C ASP A 54 -24.05 89.67 3.96
N GLU A 55 -22.98 90.41 3.66
CA GLU A 55 -21.72 89.84 3.19
C GLU A 55 -20.99 89.08 4.32
N SER A 56 -21.06 89.62 5.53
CA SER A 56 -20.54 88.98 6.74
C SER A 56 -21.29 87.68 7.02
N TYR A 57 -22.63 87.69 6.95
CA TYR A 57 -23.44 86.49 7.13
C TYR A 57 -23.18 85.42 6.06
N SER A 58 -23.02 85.81 4.80
CA SER A 58 -22.65 84.89 3.70
C SER A 58 -21.28 84.24 3.90
N GLN A 59 -20.29 84.99 4.40
CA GLN A 59 -18.97 84.44 4.73
C GLN A 59 -19.04 83.47 5.92
N TYR A 60 -19.80 83.81 6.96
CA TYR A 60 -20.06 82.92 8.08
C TYR A 60 -20.67 81.58 7.64
N GLN A 61 -21.72 81.60 6.81
CA GLN A 61 -22.36 80.36 6.30
C GLN A 61 -21.39 79.49 5.49
N ARG A 62 -20.51 80.11 4.68
CA ARG A 62 -19.46 79.38 3.96
C ARG A 62 -18.44 78.72 4.89
N MET A 63 -18.04 79.39 5.97
CA MET A 63 -17.15 78.80 6.97
C MET A 63 -17.79 77.63 7.71
N VAL A 64 -19.07 77.74 8.08
CA VAL A 64 -19.83 76.64 8.70
C VAL A 64 -19.89 75.43 7.75
N GLY A 65 -20.19 75.66 6.46
CA GLY A 65 -20.19 74.59 5.46
C GLY A 65 -18.82 73.92 5.29
N ALA A 66 -17.73 74.69 5.31
CA ALA A 66 -16.38 74.16 5.25
C ALA A 66 -15.99 73.37 6.51
N LEU A 67 -16.44 73.79 7.69
CA LEU A 67 -16.23 73.06 8.95
C LEU A 67 -16.96 71.70 8.92
N ALA A 68 -18.23 71.68 8.50
CA ALA A 68 -19.00 70.44 8.37
C ALA A 68 -18.34 69.44 7.39
N GLN A 69 -17.73 69.93 6.31
CA GLN A 69 -16.97 69.08 5.39
C GLN A 69 -15.69 68.50 6.03
N CYS A 70 -15.00 69.26 6.89
CA CYS A 70 -13.84 68.78 7.62
C CYS A 70 -14.24 67.69 8.64
N GLU A 71 -15.34 67.90 9.37
CA GLU A 71 -15.90 66.92 10.31
C GLU A 71 -16.28 65.62 9.60
N PHE A 72 -16.95 65.72 8.44
CA PHE A 72 -17.30 64.57 7.62
C PHE A 72 -16.06 63.79 7.15
N SER A 73 -15.03 64.48 6.67
CA SER A 73 -13.77 63.86 6.22
C SER A 73 -13.07 63.11 7.37
N MET A 74 -13.04 63.72 8.56
CA MET A 74 -12.50 63.09 9.77
C MET A 74 -13.27 61.80 10.12
N GLY A 75 -14.60 61.86 10.16
CA GLY A 75 -15.45 60.70 10.45
C GLY A 75 -15.25 59.57 9.43
N LYS A 76 -15.17 59.91 8.15
CA LYS A 76 -14.88 58.97 7.06
C LYS A 76 -13.52 58.28 7.27
N THR A 77 -12.48 59.03 7.62
CA THR A 77 -11.13 58.49 7.85
C THR A 77 -11.11 57.46 8.98
N VAL A 78 -11.83 57.73 10.08
CA VAL A 78 -11.97 56.77 11.20
C VAL A 78 -12.66 55.48 10.75
N LEU A 79 -13.73 55.58 9.94
CA LEU A 79 -14.43 54.40 9.42
C LEU A 79 -13.53 53.57 8.48
N VAL A 80 -12.79 54.23 7.58
CA VAL A 80 -11.82 53.57 6.69
C VAL A 80 -10.71 52.89 7.49
N HIS A 81 -10.19 53.53 8.54
CA HIS A 81 -9.21 52.93 9.43
C HIS A 81 -9.73 51.64 10.09
N ASN A 82 -10.93 51.69 10.66
CA ASN A 82 -11.56 50.53 11.29
C ASN A 82 -11.82 49.40 10.29
N MET A 83 -12.26 49.73 9.07
CA MET A 83 -12.41 48.76 7.98
C MET A 83 -11.06 48.11 7.63
N ASN A 84 -9.99 48.90 7.48
CA ASN A 84 -8.65 48.37 7.19
C ASN A 84 -8.14 47.44 8.30
N LEU A 85 -8.39 47.77 9.56
CA LEU A 85 -8.03 46.91 10.69
C LEU A 85 -8.75 45.56 10.63
N ARG A 86 -10.04 45.58 10.27
CA ARG A 86 -10.84 44.36 10.08
C ARG A 86 -10.33 43.53 8.91
N GLU A 87 -10.01 44.16 7.77
CA GLU A 87 -9.43 43.47 6.62
C GLU A 87 -8.06 42.86 6.94
N MET A 88 -7.20 43.57 7.67
CA MET A 88 -5.91 43.04 8.12
C MET A 88 -6.07 41.79 8.99
N ASN A 89 -7.04 41.79 9.91
CA ASN A 89 -7.37 40.61 10.71
C ASN A 89 -7.89 39.45 9.85
N ASN A 90 -8.74 39.76 8.86
CA ASN A 90 -9.29 38.79 7.93
C ASN A 90 -8.18 38.12 7.10
N TYR A 91 -7.28 38.92 6.52
CA TYR A 91 -6.12 38.38 5.80
C TYR A 91 -5.25 37.52 6.71
N GLY A 92 -5.02 37.91 7.96
CA GLY A 92 -4.30 37.09 8.93
C GLY A 92 -4.94 35.72 9.18
N LYS A 93 -6.28 35.64 9.20
CA LYS A 93 -7.01 34.36 9.30
C LYS A 93 -6.87 33.52 8.03
N ILE A 94 -7.00 34.15 6.86
CA ILE A 94 -6.86 33.47 5.56
C ILE A 94 -5.45 32.89 5.42
N TYR A 95 -4.41 33.63 5.80
CA TYR A 95 -3.03 33.14 5.80
C TYR A 95 -2.86 31.89 6.65
N LYS A 96 -3.33 31.91 7.90
CA LYS A 96 -3.28 30.74 8.78
C LYS A 96 -4.02 29.54 8.20
N HIS A 97 -5.22 29.76 7.66
CA HIS A 97 -5.99 28.69 7.01
C HIS A 97 -5.24 28.08 5.82
N ILE A 98 -4.55 28.90 5.02
CA ILE A 98 -3.73 28.42 3.90
C ILE A 98 -2.55 27.60 4.44
N GLU A 99 -1.85 28.07 5.47
CA GLU A 99 -0.75 27.32 6.11
C GLU A 99 -1.21 25.96 6.64
N ASP A 100 -2.33 25.92 7.37
CA ASP A 100 -2.92 24.68 7.89
C ASP A 100 -3.32 23.73 6.75
N SER A 101 -3.91 24.26 5.67
CA SER A 101 -4.29 23.48 4.49
C SER A 101 -3.07 22.88 3.78
N ILE A 102 -1.98 23.66 3.67
CA ILE A 102 -0.71 23.20 3.12
C ILE A 102 -0.12 22.09 3.99
N ALA A 103 -0.10 22.25 5.31
CA ALA A 103 0.38 21.25 6.25
C ALA A 103 -0.41 19.94 6.13
N ALA A 104 -1.75 20.02 6.13
CA ALA A 104 -2.62 18.87 5.92
C ALA A 104 -2.43 18.22 4.54
N GLY A 105 -2.09 19.01 3.52
CA GLY A 105 -1.71 18.50 2.19
C GLY A 105 -0.43 17.66 2.21
N HIS A 106 0.60 18.13 2.92
CA HIS A 106 1.86 17.40 3.08
C HIS A 106 1.69 16.09 3.86
N GLU A 107 0.84 16.11 4.89
CA GLU A 107 0.51 14.91 5.65
C GLU A 107 -0.18 13.86 4.77
N ARG A 108 -1.20 14.26 4.00
CA ARG A 108 -1.88 13.37 3.03
C ARG A 108 -0.94 12.80 1.98
N ILE A 109 0.00 13.59 1.46
CA ILE A 109 1.03 13.11 0.53
C ILE A 109 1.90 12.04 1.20
N THR A 110 2.28 12.25 2.46
CA THR A 110 3.11 11.30 3.20
C THR A 110 2.37 9.99 3.44
N GLN A 111 1.10 10.06 3.84
CA GLN A 111 0.24 8.89 3.99
C GLN A 111 0.09 8.12 2.67
N CYS A 112 -0.24 8.81 1.58
CA CYS A 112 -0.41 8.19 0.26
C CYS A 112 0.88 7.50 -0.22
N LYS A 113 2.06 8.08 0.06
CA LYS A 113 3.34 7.43 -0.22
C LYS A 113 3.50 6.10 0.54
N GLN A 114 3.11 6.06 1.81
CA GLN A 114 3.18 4.83 2.62
C GLN A 114 2.20 3.77 2.08
N GLU A 115 0.97 4.16 1.76
CA GLU A 115 -0.04 3.27 1.18
C GLU A 115 0.42 2.68 -0.16
N ILE A 116 1.05 3.48 -1.03
CA ILE A 116 1.65 3.00 -2.28
C ILE A 116 2.73 1.94 -2.03
N LEU A 117 3.61 2.15 -1.03
CA LEU A 117 4.65 1.17 -0.71
C LEU A 117 4.04 -0.15 -0.22
N GLN A 118 3.01 -0.08 0.62
CA GLN A 118 2.28 -1.28 1.08
C GLN A 118 1.57 -1.98 -0.08
N ALA A 119 0.86 -1.25 -0.93
CA ALA A 119 0.18 -1.80 -2.11
C ALA A 119 1.17 -2.47 -3.08
N LYS A 120 2.34 -1.87 -3.30
CA LYS A 120 3.42 -2.49 -4.10
C LYS A 120 3.91 -3.80 -3.49
N ARG A 121 4.08 -3.85 -2.17
CA ARG A 121 4.47 -5.08 -1.46
C ARG A 121 3.41 -6.17 -1.63
N ILE A 122 2.14 -5.85 -1.42
CA ILE A 122 1.03 -6.78 -1.60
C ILE A 122 0.99 -7.31 -3.03
N ARG A 123 1.16 -6.43 -4.03
CA ARG A 123 1.21 -6.84 -5.43
C ARG A 123 2.37 -7.80 -5.72
N LYS A 124 3.57 -7.52 -5.18
CA LYS A 124 4.73 -8.40 -5.33
C LYS A 124 4.46 -9.77 -4.72
N ASN A 125 3.96 -9.82 -3.49
CA ASN A 125 3.63 -11.08 -2.81
C ASN A 125 2.59 -11.87 -3.61
N ARG A 126 1.55 -11.20 -4.14
CA ARG A 126 0.54 -11.83 -5.00
C ARG A 126 1.16 -12.44 -6.27
N GLN A 127 2.08 -11.74 -6.92
CA GLN A 127 2.78 -12.28 -8.09
C GLN A 127 3.64 -13.50 -7.74
N GLU A 128 4.30 -13.50 -6.58
CA GLU A 128 5.05 -14.67 -6.09
C GLU A 128 4.13 -15.86 -5.81
N TYR A 129 2.96 -15.63 -5.19
CA TYR A 129 1.95 -16.68 -4.97
C TYR A 129 1.39 -17.22 -6.29
N ASP A 130 1.02 -16.35 -7.24
CA ASP A 130 0.50 -16.75 -8.55
C ASP A 130 1.56 -17.55 -9.35
N ALA A 131 2.83 -17.16 -9.26
CA ALA A 131 3.93 -17.89 -9.88
C ALA A 131 4.10 -19.29 -9.27
N LEU A 132 4.09 -19.40 -7.94
CA LEU A 132 4.21 -20.69 -7.26
C LEU A 132 2.99 -21.58 -7.53
N ALA A 133 1.77 -21.02 -7.53
CA ALA A 133 0.55 -21.73 -7.86
C ALA A 133 0.61 -22.34 -9.27
N LYS A 134 1.10 -21.59 -10.27
CA LYS A 134 1.31 -22.11 -11.63
C LYS A 134 2.31 -23.28 -11.68
N VAL A 135 3.33 -23.28 -10.83
CA VAL A 135 4.27 -24.42 -10.74
C VAL A 135 3.56 -25.62 -10.10
N ILE A 136 2.79 -25.40 -9.03
CA ILE A 136 2.03 -26.46 -8.34
C ILE A 136 0.98 -27.09 -9.28
N GLU A 137 0.31 -26.30 -10.12
CA GLU A 137 -0.67 -26.79 -11.11
C GLU A 137 -0.07 -27.72 -12.17
N GLN A 138 1.25 -27.69 -12.39
CA GLN A 138 1.92 -28.65 -13.29
C GLN A 138 2.01 -30.05 -12.68
N HIS A 139 1.86 -30.17 -11.36
CA HIS A 139 1.88 -31.45 -10.66
C HIS A 139 0.45 -32.02 -10.54
N PRO A 140 0.30 -33.36 -10.56
CA PRO A 140 -1.00 -34.00 -10.44
C PRO A 140 -1.66 -33.71 -9.09
N ASP A 141 -3.00 -33.71 -9.08
CA ASP A 141 -3.78 -33.54 -7.86
C ASP A 141 -3.35 -34.54 -6.79
N ARG A 142 -3.02 -34.02 -5.61
CA ARG A 142 -2.63 -34.83 -4.44
C ARG A 142 -3.63 -35.94 -4.14
N SER A 143 -4.93 -35.66 -4.23
CA SER A 143 -5.99 -36.64 -3.99
C SER A 143 -5.96 -37.80 -4.98
N LYS A 144 -5.68 -37.52 -6.26
CA LYS A 144 -5.55 -38.57 -7.30
C LYS A 144 -4.31 -39.42 -7.05
N THR A 145 -3.17 -38.80 -6.74
CA THR A 145 -1.92 -39.52 -6.44
C THR A 145 -2.06 -40.39 -5.19
N LEU A 146 -2.76 -39.93 -4.16
CA LEU A 146 -3.02 -40.74 -2.96
C LEU A 146 -3.88 -41.97 -3.26
N LYS A 147 -4.94 -41.84 -4.07
CA LYS A 147 -5.76 -42.99 -4.48
C LYS A 147 -4.96 -44.01 -5.28
N GLN A 148 -4.14 -43.56 -6.22
CA GLN A 148 -3.26 -44.45 -7.00
C GLN A 148 -2.26 -45.17 -6.09
N LEU A 149 -1.76 -44.50 -5.04
CA LEU A 149 -0.85 -45.10 -4.08
C LEU A 149 -1.54 -46.17 -3.23
N GLU A 150 -2.78 -45.93 -2.78
CA GLU A 150 -3.60 -46.93 -2.09
C GLU A 150 -3.92 -48.15 -2.96
N GLU A 151 -4.26 -47.93 -4.23
CA GLU A 151 -4.49 -49.03 -5.20
C GLU A 151 -3.22 -49.86 -5.42
N LEU A 152 -2.09 -49.19 -5.62
CA LEU A 152 -0.81 -49.86 -5.84
C LEU A 152 -0.34 -50.65 -4.61
N ASP A 153 -0.57 -50.12 -3.41
CA ASP A 153 -0.25 -50.81 -2.16
C ASP A 153 -1.11 -52.07 -1.98
N LYS A 154 -2.40 -51.99 -2.33
CA LYS A 154 -3.29 -53.17 -2.34
C LYS A 154 -2.81 -54.22 -3.34
N ASP A 155 -2.41 -53.82 -4.53
CA ASP A 155 -1.89 -54.74 -5.55
C ASP A 155 -0.58 -55.39 -5.11
N LEU A 156 0.30 -54.63 -4.44
CA LEU A 156 1.54 -55.13 -3.86
C LEU A 156 1.26 -56.21 -2.80
N GLN A 157 0.31 -55.96 -1.89
CA GLN A 157 -0.10 -56.94 -0.88
C GLN A 157 -0.66 -58.22 -1.52
N ASN A 158 -1.49 -58.09 -2.56
CA ASN A 158 -2.03 -59.24 -3.30
C ASN A 158 -0.91 -60.05 -3.98
N LEU A 159 0.05 -59.39 -4.61
CA LEU A 159 1.21 -60.03 -5.25
C LEU A 159 2.10 -60.75 -4.23
N LEU A 160 2.33 -60.16 -3.06
CA LEU A 160 3.08 -60.81 -1.98
C LEU A 160 2.39 -62.08 -1.49
N GLN A 161 1.06 -62.03 -1.26
CA GLN A 161 0.28 -63.23 -0.90
C GLN A 161 0.30 -64.29 -2.00
N ALA A 162 0.18 -63.89 -3.26
CA ALA A 162 0.25 -64.81 -4.38
C ALA A 162 1.63 -65.47 -4.49
N LYS A 163 2.71 -64.70 -4.31
CA LYS A 163 4.08 -65.20 -4.27
C LYS A 163 4.25 -66.23 -3.15
N GLU A 164 3.84 -65.89 -1.94
CA GLU A 164 3.90 -66.79 -0.78
C GLU A 164 3.12 -68.09 -1.02
N SER A 165 1.92 -67.99 -1.61
CA SER A 165 1.12 -69.15 -2.00
C SER A 165 1.85 -70.07 -2.99
N VAL A 166 2.53 -69.50 -3.98
CA VAL A 166 3.30 -70.26 -4.98
C VAL A 166 4.56 -70.87 -4.37
N GLU A 167 5.29 -70.14 -3.53
CA GLU A 167 6.46 -70.67 -2.78
C GLU A 167 6.06 -71.85 -1.90
N ASN A 168 4.94 -71.74 -1.17
CA ASN A 168 4.41 -72.84 -0.36
C ASN A 168 4.04 -74.07 -1.20
N LYS A 169 3.41 -73.87 -2.37
CA LYS A 169 3.11 -74.96 -3.31
C LYS A 169 4.38 -75.60 -3.85
N LEU A 170 5.39 -74.81 -4.22
CA LEU A 170 6.68 -75.28 -4.71
C LEU A 170 7.37 -76.13 -3.63
N GLU A 171 7.40 -75.65 -2.39
CA GLU A 171 8.01 -76.37 -1.27
C GLU A 171 7.28 -77.69 -0.99
N LEU A 172 5.95 -77.69 -1.02
CA LEU A 172 5.16 -78.91 -0.90
C LEU A 172 5.50 -79.91 -2.02
N ARG A 173 5.61 -79.45 -3.27
CA ARG A 173 6.03 -80.32 -4.39
C ARG A 173 7.45 -80.85 -4.19
N ARG A 174 8.41 -80.05 -3.73
CA ARG A 174 9.77 -80.52 -3.39
C ARG A 174 9.73 -81.61 -2.33
N LYS A 175 8.92 -81.46 -1.27
CA LYS A 175 8.74 -82.48 -0.23
C LYS A 175 8.11 -83.76 -0.81
N GLN A 176 7.08 -83.64 -1.65
CA GLN A 176 6.46 -84.80 -2.32
C GLN A 176 7.44 -85.54 -3.24
N PHE A 177 8.25 -84.82 -4.02
CA PHE A 177 9.31 -85.42 -4.83
C PHE A 177 10.36 -86.13 -3.99
N HIS A 178 10.74 -85.57 -2.84
CA HIS A 178 11.69 -86.21 -1.93
C HIS A 178 11.15 -87.54 -1.40
N VAL A 179 9.89 -87.56 -0.95
CA VAL A 179 9.21 -88.81 -0.52
C VAL A 179 9.19 -89.84 -1.65
N LEU A 180 8.82 -89.43 -2.87
CA LEU A 180 8.84 -90.33 -4.02
C LEU A 180 10.24 -90.89 -4.28
N LEU A 181 11.27 -90.04 -4.24
CA LEU A 181 12.66 -90.45 -4.44
C LEU A 181 13.11 -91.45 -3.36
N SER A 182 12.77 -91.22 -2.10
CA SER A 182 13.04 -92.15 -0.99
C SER A 182 12.35 -93.49 -1.21
N THR A 183 11.07 -93.51 -1.59
CA THR A 183 10.36 -94.77 -1.88
C THR A 183 10.96 -95.52 -3.07
N ILE A 184 11.47 -94.81 -4.09
CA ILE A 184 12.18 -95.44 -5.21
C ILE A 184 13.49 -96.07 -4.71
N HIS A 185 14.27 -95.37 -3.87
CA HIS A 185 15.50 -95.93 -3.30
C HIS A 185 15.21 -97.13 -2.41
N GLU A 186 14.18 -97.08 -1.57
CA GLU A 186 13.75 -98.22 -0.74
C GLU A 186 13.33 -99.42 -1.59
N LEU A 187 12.58 -99.20 -2.67
CA LEU A 187 12.21 -100.27 -3.60
C LEU A 187 13.42 -100.83 -4.35
N GLN A 188 14.39 -99.99 -4.73
CA GLN A 188 15.65 -100.44 -5.32
C GLN A 188 16.47 -101.28 -4.33
N GLU A 189 16.55 -100.85 -3.07
CA GLU A 189 17.23 -101.59 -2.01
C GLU A 189 16.52 -102.92 -1.71
N MET A 190 15.19 -102.94 -1.70
CA MET A 190 14.40 -104.18 -1.58
C MET A 190 14.67 -105.13 -2.76
N LEU A 191 14.69 -104.63 -4.00
CA LEU A 191 15.01 -105.44 -5.18
C LEU A 191 16.44 -105.98 -5.14
N GLU A 192 17.43 -105.17 -4.76
CA GLU A 192 18.81 -105.63 -4.58
C GLU A 192 18.92 -106.68 -3.45
N ASN A 193 18.13 -106.55 -2.39
CA ASN A 193 18.09 -107.52 -1.31
C ASN A 193 17.38 -108.81 -1.73
N ASP A 194 16.29 -108.74 -2.50
CA ASP A 194 15.61 -109.91 -3.06
C ASP A 194 16.49 -110.64 -4.09
N GLU A 195 17.27 -109.93 -4.91
CA GLU A 195 18.29 -110.53 -5.79
C GLU A 195 19.36 -111.27 -4.97
N LYS A 196 19.87 -110.66 -3.89
CA LYS A 196 20.84 -111.32 -2.99
C LYS A 196 20.27 -112.54 -2.26
N VAL A 197 18.98 -112.50 -1.90
CA VAL A 197 18.29 -113.63 -1.27
C VAL A 197 18.03 -114.74 -2.27
N ALA A 198 17.67 -114.42 -3.52
CA ALA A 198 17.52 -115.40 -4.60
C ALA A 198 18.85 -116.08 -4.96
N GLU A 199 19.96 -115.35 -4.98
CA GLU A 199 21.31 -115.92 -5.15
C GLU A 199 21.68 -116.85 -3.97
N ALA A 200 21.30 -116.51 -2.74
CA ALA A 200 21.52 -117.37 -1.57
C ALA A 200 20.60 -118.61 -1.54
N GLU A 201 19.37 -118.51 -2.03
CA GLU A 201 18.44 -119.65 -2.14
C GLU A 201 18.87 -120.63 -3.25
N ASP A 202 19.43 -120.15 -4.37
CA ASP A 202 20.00 -121.02 -5.42
C ASP A 202 21.25 -121.77 -4.92
N ASP A 203 22.10 -121.13 -4.10
CA ASP A 203 23.22 -121.79 -3.42
C ASP A 203 22.75 -122.86 -2.41
N THR A 204 21.65 -122.65 -1.68
CA THR A 204 21.09 -123.67 -0.76
C THR A 204 20.35 -124.81 -1.46
N LEU A 205 19.72 -124.58 -2.62
CA LEU A 205 19.10 -125.64 -3.45
C LEU A 205 20.15 -126.54 -4.11
N MET A 206 21.36 -126.03 -4.39
CA MET A 206 22.49 -126.86 -4.83
C MET A 206 23.10 -127.71 -3.69
N GLU A 207 22.99 -127.30 -2.43
CA GLU A 207 23.42 -128.12 -1.28
C GLU A 207 22.43 -129.24 -0.90
N VAL A 208 21.11 -129.02 -1.03
CA VAL A 208 20.10 -130.05 -0.66
C VAL A 208 19.99 -131.17 -1.71
N ASN A 209 20.35 -130.93 -2.98
CA ASN A 209 20.44 -131.97 -4.00
C ASN A 209 21.75 -132.79 -3.97
N SER A 210 22.61 -132.56 -2.98
CA SER A 210 23.94 -133.18 -2.85
C SER A 210 24.14 -134.03 -1.59
N ASN A 211 23.08 -134.47 -0.89
CA ASN A 211 23.17 -135.44 0.22
C ASN A 211 22.09 -136.53 0.17
#